data_AF-A0A9E6F221-F1
#
_entry.id   AF-A0A9E6F221-F1
#
_cell.length_a   1.000
_cell.length_b   1.000
_cell.length_c   1.000
_cell.angle_alpha   90.00
_cell.angle_beta   90.00
_cell.angle_gamma   90.00
#
_symmetry.space_group_name_H-M   'P 1'
#
loop_
_entity.id
_entity.type
_entity.pdbx_description
1 polymer ?
#
loop_
_entity_poly.entity_id
_entity_poly.type
_entity_poly.pdbx_seq_one_letter_code
_entity_poly.pdbx_strand_id
1 'polypeptide(L)'
;FAILDSDDKALEITAEFRLPAWSTEARGEISKYVDEAGKLRGRVTSVALKNIVEGDQKRTYLVDIEILFESSVDKAVSNLMVPAVPTKLYGTADELKGYGDTWNFTSFVSAELAKIVVEPFLLKSAAVQRIIADATALLREHRNLCEEFHRIEPVQAEEVAICADILVEPDADIEQVFAEMLFAIENYFDPPLDFHSLEELRKEGLAVEEIFEGPILTHGFIKQEELEKAQLRSELRTSDIINEIVEIEGIVAVRSLRLTRYDSAGNPVSGVADIDREGNESKISAEWTLEISENCLPRLSVDNSAFLFYKHDLPFVADFAEARDTLNQLRGEAERLKAQRSGDSPDLPVPEGRYRDPEQYAPVQYMLPAIYGAGPDGVRQPATTGQKAQVRQLKGYLMVFEQLLANAFSQLAGAKHLFSLKKEMKQTMFVQSLNDETIIHEVTEILKAELDESALLDMVETTTTMQERRGRFLDHLMARFGERFSDYALQLTGYDGKLKP
;
A
#
# COMPACT_ATOMS: atom_id res chain seq x y z
N PHE A 1 -23.66 -30.88 11.09
CA PHE A 1 -23.30 -32.23 10.62
C PHE A 1 -24.37 -33.20 11.09
N ALA A 2 -24.76 -34.17 10.28
CA ALA A 2 -25.55 -35.30 10.76
C ALA A 2 -24.59 -36.36 11.29
N ILE A 3 -24.70 -36.71 12.58
CA ILE A 3 -23.90 -37.76 13.20
C ILE A 3 -24.79 -38.97 13.44
N LEU A 4 -24.35 -40.15 13.04
CA LEU A 4 -25.05 -41.40 13.33
C LEU A 4 -24.76 -41.83 14.77
N ASP A 5 -25.82 -41.98 15.58
CA ASP A 5 -25.77 -42.65 16.88
C ASP A 5 -25.53 -44.16 16.69
N SER A 6 -25.18 -44.85 17.78
CA SER A 6 -25.13 -46.31 17.93
C SER A 6 -26.38 -47.05 17.44
N ASP A 7 -27.54 -46.38 17.40
CA ASP A 7 -28.81 -46.86 16.86
C ASP A 7 -29.07 -46.47 15.38
N ASP A 8 -28.06 -45.99 14.64
CA ASP A 8 -28.13 -45.56 13.23
C ASP A 8 -29.08 -44.36 12.98
N LYS A 9 -29.42 -43.61 14.03
CA LYS A 9 -30.21 -42.38 13.93
C LYS A 9 -29.28 -41.19 13.67
N ALA A 10 -29.64 -40.39 12.67
CA ALA A 10 -29.00 -39.10 12.41
C ALA A 10 -29.38 -38.09 13.51
N LEU A 11 -28.39 -37.61 14.23
CA LEU A 11 -28.47 -36.51 15.18
C LEU A 11 -27.91 -35.26 14.51
N GLU A 12 -28.66 -34.16 14.55
CA GLU A 12 -28.22 -32.88 14.01
C GLU A 12 -27.39 -32.14 15.05
N ILE A 13 -26.08 -32.23 14.94
CA ILE A 13 -25.18 -31.46 15.81
C ILE A 13 -24.24 -30.56 15.01
N THR A 14 -23.85 -29.46 15.65
CA THR A 14 -22.83 -28.55 15.12
C THR A 14 -21.51 -28.85 15.80
N ALA A 15 -20.47 -29.05 15.01
CA ALA A 15 -19.11 -29.27 15.49
C ALA A 15 -18.24 -28.09 15.05
N GLU A 16 -17.57 -27.46 16.01
CA GLU A 16 -16.61 -26.40 15.80
C GLU A 16 -15.21 -26.97 15.94
N PHE A 17 -14.38 -26.85 14.91
CA PHE A 17 -12.97 -27.26 14.93
C PHE A 17 -12.09 -26.01 14.91
N ARG A 18 -11.37 -25.74 16.01
CA ARG A 18 -10.43 -24.62 16.13
C ARG A 18 -9.07 -25.03 15.62
N LEU A 19 -8.87 -24.89 14.31
CA LEU A 19 -7.62 -25.29 13.69
C LEU A 19 -6.47 -24.42 14.22
N PRO A 20 -5.28 -25.02 14.50
CA PRO A 20 -4.22 -24.30 15.18
C PRO A 20 -3.70 -23.12 14.35
N ALA A 21 -3.19 -22.09 15.03
CA ALA A 21 -2.61 -20.91 14.40
C ALA A 21 -1.51 -21.27 13.37
N TRP A 22 -1.36 -20.44 12.33
CA TRP A 22 -0.48 -20.71 11.20
C TRP A 22 0.99 -20.45 11.53
N SER A 23 1.66 -21.38 12.25
CA SER A 23 3.13 -21.34 12.35
C SER A 23 3.78 -22.01 11.13
N THR A 24 4.80 -21.37 10.57
CA THR A 24 5.51 -21.80 9.36
C THR A 24 6.40 -23.02 9.60
N GLU A 25 6.97 -23.15 10.80
CA GLU A 25 7.93 -24.21 11.15
C GLU A 25 7.28 -25.58 11.40
N ALA A 26 6.02 -25.61 11.86
CA ALA A 26 5.41 -26.85 12.36
C ALA A 26 4.72 -27.70 11.28
N ARG A 27 4.60 -27.25 10.02
CA ARG A 27 3.61 -27.83 9.08
C ARG A 27 4.13 -28.40 7.76
N GLY A 28 5.45 -28.51 7.58
CA GLY A 28 6.04 -29.09 6.38
C GLY A 28 5.71 -28.32 5.09
N GLU A 29 6.06 -28.89 3.94
CA GLU A 29 5.87 -28.27 2.62
C GLU A 29 4.41 -28.36 2.14
N ILE A 30 3.61 -27.32 2.41
CA ILE A 30 2.19 -27.26 1.95
C ILE A 30 2.10 -27.18 0.40
N SER A 31 3.20 -26.81 -0.26
CA SER A 31 3.38 -26.91 -1.72
C SER A 31 3.17 -28.32 -2.28
N LYS A 32 3.15 -29.36 -1.44
CA LYS A 32 2.76 -30.73 -1.85
C LYS A 32 1.26 -30.87 -2.10
N TYR A 33 0.43 -30.07 -1.44
CA TYR A 33 -1.03 -30.19 -1.46
C TYR A 33 -1.70 -29.14 -2.35
N VAL A 34 -1.10 -27.95 -2.46
CA VAL A 34 -1.65 -26.81 -3.19
C VAL A 34 -0.65 -26.32 -4.24
N ASP A 35 -1.13 -25.95 -5.42
CA ASP A 35 -0.33 -25.37 -6.49
C ASP A 35 -0.14 -23.85 -6.34
N GLU A 36 0.67 -23.27 -7.23
CA GLU A 36 0.95 -21.82 -7.23
C GLU A 36 -0.30 -20.98 -7.52
N ALA A 37 -1.29 -21.55 -8.21
CA ALA A 37 -2.58 -20.91 -8.49
C ALA A 37 -3.56 -20.99 -7.29
N GLY A 38 -3.16 -21.59 -6.17
CA GLY A 38 -4.01 -21.74 -4.99
C GLY A 38 -5.09 -22.82 -5.16
N LYS A 39 -4.85 -23.84 -6.00
CA LYS A 39 -5.74 -24.99 -6.18
C LYS A 39 -5.10 -26.25 -5.64
N LEU A 40 -5.93 -27.21 -5.23
CA LEU A 40 -5.46 -28.51 -4.76
C LEU A 40 -4.77 -29.28 -5.90
N ARG A 41 -3.57 -29.81 -5.64
CA ARG A 41 -2.78 -30.66 -6.54
C ARG A 41 -3.27 -32.10 -6.63
N GLY A 42 -4.50 -32.36 -6.20
CA GLY A 42 -4.99 -33.70 -5.92
C GLY A 42 -6.31 -33.66 -5.17
N ARG A 43 -6.59 -34.73 -4.43
CA ARG A 43 -7.81 -34.84 -3.62
C ARG A 43 -7.52 -35.44 -2.26
N VAL A 44 -8.30 -35.02 -1.27
CA VAL A 44 -8.34 -35.68 0.04
C VAL A 44 -9.09 -37.02 -0.13
N THR A 45 -8.43 -38.13 0.17
CA THR A 45 -9.00 -39.48 0.01
C THR A 45 -9.69 -39.95 1.28
N SER A 46 -9.17 -39.58 2.45
CA SER A 46 -9.84 -39.80 3.72
C SER A 46 -9.40 -38.80 4.78
N VAL A 47 -10.30 -38.54 5.71
CA VAL A 47 -10.07 -37.77 6.94
C VAL A 47 -10.51 -38.64 8.10
N ALA A 48 -9.62 -38.85 9.06
CA ALA A 48 -9.89 -39.61 10.27
C ALA A 48 -9.56 -38.77 11.51
N LEU A 49 -10.37 -38.92 12.55
CA LEU A 49 -10.18 -38.25 13.82
C LEU A 49 -9.63 -39.28 14.82
N LYS A 50 -8.46 -39.00 15.40
CA LYS A 50 -7.68 -39.88 16.27
C LYS A 50 -7.44 -39.21 17.63
N ASN A 51 -7.03 -40.02 18.61
CA ASN A 51 -6.58 -39.56 19.94
C ASN A 51 -7.49 -38.51 20.58
N ILE A 52 -8.79 -38.82 20.65
CA ILE A 52 -9.79 -37.90 21.20
C ILE A 52 -9.69 -37.92 22.72
N VAL A 53 -9.45 -36.75 23.29
CA VAL A 53 -9.37 -36.53 24.74
C VAL A 53 -10.43 -35.53 25.13
N GLU A 54 -11.24 -35.85 26.14
CA GLU A 54 -12.22 -34.91 26.71
C GLU A 54 -11.49 -33.81 27.50
N GLY A 55 -11.91 -32.56 27.26
CA GLY A 55 -11.38 -31.39 27.95
C GLY A 55 -12.06 -31.14 29.30
N ASP A 56 -11.58 -30.12 30.01
CA ASP A 56 -12.07 -29.78 31.36
C ASP A 56 -13.52 -29.24 31.36
N GLN A 57 -14.02 -28.78 30.21
CA GLN A 57 -15.39 -28.32 30.03
C GLN A 57 -16.24 -29.36 29.32
N LYS A 58 -17.51 -29.48 29.72
CA LYS A 58 -18.47 -30.36 29.05
C LYS A 58 -18.50 -30.08 27.55
N ARG A 59 -18.41 -31.15 26.74
CA ARG A 59 -18.51 -31.11 25.26
C ARG A 59 -17.35 -30.39 24.56
N THR A 60 -16.22 -30.25 25.25
CA THR A 60 -14.95 -29.80 24.67
C THR A 60 -13.99 -30.97 24.58
N TYR A 61 -13.24 -31.04 23.48
CA TYR A 61 -12.38 -32.17 23.19
C TYR A 61 -11.13 -31.72 22.44
N LEU A 62 -10.03 -32.46 22.61
CA LEU A 62 -8.82 -32.33 21.80
C LEU A 62 -8.75 -33.54 20.86
N VAL A 63 -8.58 -33.28 19.57
CA VAL A 63 -8.67 -34.30 18.52
C VAL A 63 -7.50 -34.18 17.56
N ASP A 64 -6.86 -35.30 17.22
CA ASP A 64 -5.88 -35.36 16.15
C ASP A 64 -6.59 -35.60 14.82
N ILE A 65 -6.39 -34.71 13.83
CA ILE A 65 -6.96 -34.88 12.49
C ILE A 65 -5.90 -35.51 11.58
N GLU A 66 -6.13 -36.76 11.16
CA GLU A 66 -5.35 -37.44 10.14
C GLU A 66 -5.95 -37.23 8.76
N ILE A 67 -5.13 -36.77 7.82
CA ILE A 67 -5.52 -36.43 6.45
C ILE A 67 -4.70 -37.28 5.49
N LEU A 68 -5.37 -38.11 4.69
CA LEU A 68 -4.75 -38.80 3.55
C LEU A 68 -5.06 -38.03 2.26
N PHE A 69 -4.01 -37.65 1.54
CA PHE A 69 -4.10 -36.87 0.31
C PHE A 69 -3.43 -37.63 -0.84
N GLU A 70 -4.15 -37.78 -1.95
CA GLU A 70 -3.65 -38.39 -3.18
C GLU A 70 -3.34 -37.29 -4.21
N SER A 71 -2.07 -37.18 -4.58
CA SER A 71 -1.61 -36.26 -5.65
C SER A 71 -2.14 -36.68 -7.01
N SER A 72 -2.59 -35.70 -7.81
CA SER A 72 -3.05 -35.93 -9.18
C SER A 72 -1.90 -36.13 -10.18
N VAL A 73 -0.67 -35.77 -9.81
CA VAL A 73 0.49 -35.78 -10.72
C VAL A 73 1.17 -37.15 -10.76
N ASP A 74 1.47 -37.70 -9.59
CA ASP A 74 2.28 -38.92 -9.42
C ASP A 74 1.52 -40.04 -8.69
N LYS A 75 0.27 -39.80 -8.29
CA LYS A 75 -0.57 -40.74 -7.52
C LYS A 75 0.02 -41.12 -6.16
N ALA A 76 1.01 -40.36 -5.67
CA ALA A 76 1.55 -40.56 -4.34
C ALA A 76 0.51 -40.18 -3.28
N VAL A 77 0.46 -40.98 -2.22
CA VAL A 77 -0.40 -40.72 -1.05
C VAL A 77 0.47 -40.14 0.06
N SER A 78 0.11 -38.94 0.50
CA SER A 78 0.74 -38.24 1.62
C SER A 78 -0.17 -38.30 2.84
N ASN A 79 0.43 -38.50 4.02
CA ASN A 79 -0.28 -38.43 5.30
C ASN A 79 0.12 -37.13 6.03
N LEU A 80 -0.87 -36.33 6.39
CA LEU A 80 -0.72 -35.13 7.20
C LEU A 80 -1.48 -35.31 8.51
N MET A 81 -0.78 -35.16 9.63
CA MET A 81 -1.38 -35.18 10.96
C MET A 81 -1.46 -33.75 11.50
N VAL A 82 -2.66 -33.33 11.93
CA VAL A 82 -2.87 -32.08 12.66
C VAL A 82 -3.21 -32.43 14.10
N PRO A 83 -2.23 -32.43 15.01
CA PRO A 83 -2.45 -32.87 16.37
C PRO A 83 -3.19 -31.83 17.22
N ALA A 84 -3.87 -32.30 18.26
CA ALA A 84 -4.45 -31.50 19.35
C ALA A 84 -5.35 -30.34 18.88
N VAL A 85 -6.27 -30.59 17.95
CA VAL A 85 -7.27 -29.62 17.49
C VAL A 85 -8.41 -29.52 18.51
N PRO A 86 -8.60 -28.35 19.16
CA PRO A 86 -9.75 -28.11 20.02
C PRO A 86 -11.04 -28.22 19.21
N THR A 87 -11.96 -29.04 19.71
CA THR A 87 -13.22 -29.37 19.07
C THR A 87 -14.36 -29.23 20.07
N LYS A 88 -15.42 -28.51 19.70
CA LYS A 88 -16.58 -28.29 20.56
C LYS A 88 -17.87 -28.69 19.85
N LEU A 89 -18.79 -29.31 20.60
CA LEU A 89 -20.07 -29.77 20.06
C LEU A 89 -21.25 -28.97 20.62
N TYR A 90 -22.18 -28.63 19.73
CA TYR A 90 -23.43 -27.92 20.01
C TYR A 90 -24.63 -28.70 19.46
N GLY A 91 -25.78 -28.63 20.14
CA GLY A 91 -26.99 -29.42 19.84
C GLY A 91 -28.02 -29.33 20.98
N THR A 92 -29.21 -29.90 20.80
CA THR A 92 -30.25 -29.88 21.84
C THR A 92 -29.88 -30.79 23.02
N ALA A 93 -30.47 -30.56 24.19
CA ALA A 93 -30.18 -31.35 25.39
C ALA A 93 -30.50 -32.84 25.23
N ASP A 94 -31.49 -33.20 24.41
CA ASP A 94 -31.89 -34.59 24.16
C ASP A 94 -30.99 -35.27 23.13
N GLU A 95 -30.60 -34.54 22.06
CA GLU A 95 -29.59 -35.01 21.11
C GLU A 95 -28.26 -35.24 21.82
N LEU A 96 -27.84 -34.30 22.66
CA LEU A 96 -26.56 -34.36 23.37
C LEU A 96 -26.54 -35.35 24.55
N LYS A 97 -27.70 -35.75 25.09
CA LYS A 97 -27.80 -36.83 26.10
C LYS A 97 -27.72 -38.22 25.47
N GLY A 98 -28.08 -38.38 24.19
CA GLY A 98 -27.97 -39.64 23.46
C GLY A 98 -26.52 -40.12 23.25
N TYR A 99 -25.54 -39.22 23.35
CA TYR A 99 -24.13 -39.51 23.00
C TYR A 99 -23.31 -40.29 24.05
N GLY A 100 -23.81 -40.49 25.27
CA GLY A 100 -23.15 -41.28 26.33
C GLY A 100 -21.75 -40.79 26.77
N ASP A 101 -21.12 -41.51 27.72
CA ASP A 101 -19.80 -41.19 28.30
C ASP A 101 -18.60 -41.65 27.43
N THR A 102 -18.83 -42.41 26.36
CA THR A 102 -17.77 -42.94 25.47
C THR A 102 -18.07 -42.57 24.03
N TRP A 103 -17.61 -41.39 23.63
CA TRP A 103 -17.71 -40.89 22.26
C TRP A 103 -16.73 -41.62 21.32
N ASN A 104 -17.19 -42.09 20.16
CA ASN A 104 -16.34 -42.63 19.09
C ASN A 104 -16.65 -41.94 17.75
N PHE A 105 -15.64 -41.34 17.13
CA PHE A 105 -15.74 -40.46 15.97
C PHE A 105 -15.90 -41.18 14.61
N THR A 106 -16.14 -42.49 14.59
CA THR A 106 -16.46 -43.24 13.36
C THR A 106 -17.73 -42.77 12.66
N SER A 107 -18.54 -41.93 13.32
CA SER A 107 -19.83 -41.44 12.83
C SER A 107 -19.77 -40.19 11.93
N PHE A 108 -18.60 -39.56 11.73
CA PHE A 108 -18.48 -38.45 10.78
C PHE A 108 -18.20 -38.93 9.36
N VAL A 109 -18.89 -38.35 8.39
CA VAL A 109 -18.65 -38.65 6.97
C VAL A 109 -17.32 -38.03 6.55
N SER A 110 -16.31 -38.87 6.32
CA SER A 110 -14.97 -38.43 5.89
C SER A 110 -14.98 -37.46 4.71
N ALA A 111 -15.89 -37.62 3.75
CA ALA A 111 -15.99 -36.74 2.59
C ALA A 111 -16.49 -35.32 2.96
N GLU A 112 -17.32 -35.21 4.00
CA GLU A 112 -17.85 -33.94 4.48
C GLU A 112 -16.78 -33.17 5.30
N LEU A 113 -16.06 -33.87 6.18
CA LEU A 113 -14.91 -33.30 6.90
C LEU A 113 -13.80 -32.85 5.94
N ALA A 114 -13.55 -33.63 4.88
CA ALA A 114 -12.62 -33.24 3.82
C ALA A 114 -13.01 -31.88 3.22
N LYS A 115 -14.26 -31.73 2.78
CA LYS A 115 -14.73 -30.54 2.07
C LYS A 115 -14.88 -29.31 2.97
N ILE A 116 -15.39 -29.48 4.20
CA ILE A 116 -15.77 -28.34 5.07
C ILE A 116 -14.61 -27.88 5.94
N VAL A 117 -13.75 -28.79 6.40
CA VAL A 117 -12.68 -28.48 7.35
C VAL A 117 -11.31 -28.52 6.66
N VAL A 118 -10.97 -29.65 6.03
CA VAL A 118 -9.61 -29.92 5.57
C VAL A 118 -9.24 -29.15 4.30
N GLU A 119 -10.10 -29.12 3.28
CA GLU A 119 -9.82 -28.39 2.04
C GLU A 119 -9.64 -26.88 2.30
N PRO A 120 -10.54 -26.18 3.02
CA PRO A 120 -10.33 -24.78 3.38
C PRO A 120 -9.08 -24.57 4.22
N PHE A 121 -8.76 -25.50 5.13
CA PHE A 121 -7.54 -25.45 5.93
C PHE A 121 -6.27 -25.51 5.07
N LEU A 122 -6.19 -26.45 4.14
CA LEU A 122 -5.05 -26.61 3.22
C LEU A 122 -4.89 -25.37 2.34
N LEU A 123 -5.98 -24.90 1.75
CA LEU A 123 -5.99 -23.72 0.89
C LEU A 123 -5.59 -22.44 1.65
N LYS A 124 -6.17 -22.20 2.83
CA LYS A 124 -5.80 -21.06 3.67
C LYS A 124 -4.35 -21.15 4.14
N SER A 125 -3.88 -22.33 4.53
CA SER A 125 -2.50 -22.49 4.99
C SER A 125 -1.49 -22.27 3.86
N ALA A 126 -1.81 -22.70 2.64
CA ALA A 126 -0.99 -22.40 1.46
C ALA A 126 -0.97 -20.90 1.14
N ALA A 127 -2.14 -20.24 1.21
CA ALA A 127 -2.24 -18.80 1.00
C ALA A 127 -1.41 -18.02 2.04
N VAL A 128 -1.49 -18.41 3.32
CA VAL A 128 -0.68 -17.80 4.39
C VAL A 128 0.81 -18.01 4.16
N GLN A 129 1.26 -19.22 3.80
CA GLN A 129 2.68 -19.47 3.47
C GLN A 129 3.15 -18.61 2.30
N ARG A 130 2.33 -18.47 1.24
CA ARG A 130 2.66 -17.61 0.09
C ARG A 130 2.76 -16.15 0.51
N ILE A 131 1.76 -15.63 1.24
CA ILE A 131 1.75 -14.23 1.71
C ILE A 131 2.96 -13.95 2.63
N ILE A 132 3.31 -14.87 3.51
CA ILE A 132 4.50 -14.73 4.38
C ILE A 132 5.78 -14.72 3.54
N ALA A 133 5.88 -15.59 2.53
CA ALA A 133 7.04 -15.60 1.63
C ALA A 133 7.17 -14.29 0.85
N ASP A 134 6.05 -13.77 0.31
CA ASP A 134 5.99 -12.50 -0.40
C ASP A 134 6.36 -11.33 0.52
N ALA A 135 5.78 -11.28 1.73
CA ALA A 135 6.12 -10.29 2.75
C ALA A 135 7.59 -10.38 3.18
N THR A 136 8.14 -11.59 3.31
CA THR A 136 9.55 -11.81 3.64
C THR A 136 10.47 -11.32 2.52
N ALA A 137 10.11 -11.58 1.27
CA ALA A 137 10.86 -11.07 0.12
C ALA A 137 10.85 -9.54 0.09
N LEU A 138 9.68 -8.92 0.28
CA LEU A 138 9.51 -7.48 0.35
C LEU A 138 10.33 -6.84 1.48
N LEU A 139 10.24 -7.39 2.70
CA LEU A 139 11.02 -6.90 3.84
C LEU A 139 12.53 -7.03 3.60
N ARG A 140 12.99 -8.11 2.95
CA ARG A 140 14.41 -8.30 2.62
C ARG A 140 14.89 -7.34 1.54
N GLU A 141 14.04 -6.98 0.58
CA GLU A 141 14.33 -6.00 -0.46
C GLU A 141 14.48 -4.58 0.12
N HIS A 142 13.70 -4.25 1.15
CA HIS A 142 13.65 -2.92 1.78
C HIS A 142 14.34 -2.84 3.16
N ARG A 143 15.19 -3.81 3.53
CA ARG A 143 15.91 -3.77 4.82
C ARG A 143 17.01 -2.69 4.83
N ASN A 144 17.24 -2.08 5.99
CA ASN A 144 18.36 -1.17 6.17
C ASN A 144 19.73 -1.88 6.11
N LEU A 145 20.78 -1.07 5.96
CA LEU A 145 22.15 -1.57 6.00
C LEU A 145 22.45 -2.22 7.36
N CYS A 146 23.01 -3.42 7.34
CA CYS A 146 23.36 -4.21 8.53
C CYS A 146 22.18 -4.59 9.45
N GLU A 147 20.94 -4.47 8.98
CA GLU A 147 19.75 -4.94 9.71
C GLU A 147 19.15 -6.18 9.03
N GLU A 148 18.56 -7.06 9.84
CA GLU A 148 17.85 -8.25 9.39
C GLU A 148 16.59 -8.48 10.24
N PHE A 149 15.49 -8.84 9.58
CA PHE A 149 14.26 -9.23 10.24
C PHE A 149 14.39 -10.64 10.81
N HIS A 150 14.33 -10.77 12.14
CA HIS A 150 14.57 -12.04 12.81
C HIS A 150 13.41 -13.04 12.65
N ARG A 151 12.16 -12.60 12.88
CA ARG A 151 10.98 -13.46 12.88
C ARG A 151 9.83 -12.76 12.18
N ILE A 152 9.27 -13.41 11.16
CA ILE A 152 8.12 -12.92 10.38
C ILE A 152 7.03 -13.96 10.51
N GLU A 153 6.01 -13.61 11.29
CA GLU A 153 4.90 -14.51 11.62
C GLU A 153 3.57 -13.79 11.47
N PRO A 154 2.50 -14.54 11.17
CA PRO A 154 1.17 -13.96 11.12
C PRO A 154 0.73 -13.55 12.54
N VAL A 155 0.10 -12.38 12.62
CA VAL A 155 -0.57 -11.90 13.84
C VAL A 155 -1.64 -12.92 14.24
N GLN A 156 -1.67 -13.28 15.53
CA GLN A 156 -2.69 -14.19 16.06
C GLN A 156 -3.96 -13.40 16.36
N ALA A 157 -5.12 -14.01 16.10
CA ALA A 157 -6.40 -13.42 16.47
C ALA A 157 -6.87 -13.99 17.81
N GLU A 158 -7.38 -13.12 18.68
CA GLU A 158 -8.01 -13.49 19.95
C GLU A 158 -9.49 -13.17 19.88
N GLU A 159 -10.32 -14.16 20.17
CA GLU A 159 -11.76 -13.99 20.10
C GLU A 159 -12.26 -13.23 21.33
N VAL A 160 -13.08 -12.20 21.08
CA VAL A 160 -13.72 -11.41 22.12
C VAL A 160 -15.23 -11.48 21.90
N ALA A 161 -15.95 -11.97 22.88
CA ALA A 161 -17.40 -11.96 22.90
C ALA A 161 -17.93 -10.76 23.66
N ILE A 162 -19.10 -10.28 23.25
CA ILE A 162 -19.79 -9.15 23.85
C ILE A 162 -21.16 -9.61 24.34
N CYS A 163 -21.47 -9.29 25.59
CA CYS A 163 -22.82 -9.43 26.14
C CYS A 163 -23.38 -8.04 26.38
N ALA A 164 -24.40 -7.64 25.63
CA ALA A 164 -24.96 -6.30 25.72
C ALA A 164 -26.49 -6.25 25.69
N ASP A 165 -27.04 -5.36 26.51
CA ASP A 165 -28.45 -4.98 26.55
C ASP A 165 -28.62 -3.58 25.95
N ILE A 166 -29.39 -3.46 24.87
CA ILE A 166 -29.46 -2.24 24.06
C ILE A 166 -30.90 -1.74 24.03
N LEU A 167 -31.10 -0.46 24.38
CA LEU A 167 -32.38 0.22 24.24
C LEU A 167 -32.42 0.92 22.88
N VAL A 168 -33.40 0.56 22.05
CA VAL A 168 -33.58 1.11 20.70
C VAL A 168 -34.87 1.92 20.62
N GLU A 169 -34.95 2.80 19.63
CA GLU A 169 -36.15 3.58 19.34
C GLU A 169 -37.32 2.67 18.91
N PRO A 170 -38.57 3.10 19.12
CA PRO A 170 -39.74 2.26 18.84
C PRO A 170 -39.85 1.82 17.37
N ASP A 171 -39.49 2.72 16.46
CA ASP A 171 -39.55 2.58 15.01
C ASP A 171 -38.24 2.13 14.38
N ALA A 172 -37.16 2.00 15.16
CA ALA A 172 -35.88 1.49 14.67
C ALA A 172 -36.00 0.06 14.13
N ASP A 173 -35.34 -0.21 13.00
CA ASP A 173 -35.16 -1.56 12.46
C ASP A 173 -34.05 -2.28 13.26
N ILE A 174 -34.40 -3.38 13.93
CA ILE A 174 -33.49 -4.04 14.87
C ILE A 174 -32.34 -4.71 14.12
N GLU A 175 -32.64 -5.33 12.98
CA GLU A 175 -31.70 -6.06 12.15
C GLU A 175 -30.69 -5.09 11.51
N GLN A 176 -31.16 -3.93 11.04
CA GLN A 176 -30.27 -2.88 10.53
C GLN A 176 -29.37 -2.31 11.64
N VAL A 177 -29.96 -1.91 12.78
CA VAL A 177 -29.20 -1.39 13.92
C VAL A 177 -28.18 -2.40 14.41
N PHE A 178 -28.54 -3.69 14.44
CA PHE A 178 -27.63 -4.74 14.86
C PHE A 178 -26.46 -4.89 13.88
N ALA A 179 -26.72 -4.85 12.57
CA ALA A 179 -25.67 -4.92 11.55
C ALA A 179 -24.69 -3.73 11.63
N GLU A 180 -25.21 -2.51 11.77
CA GLU A 180 -24.39 -1.30 11.95
C GLU A 180 -23.56 -1.35 13.23
N MET A 181 -24.14 -1.87 14.31
CA MET A 181 -23.44 -2.06 15.58
C MET A 181 -22.31 -3.09 15.48
N LEU A 182 -22.55 -4.24 14.86
CA LEU A 182 -21.49 -5.23 14.62
C LEU A 182 -20.37 -4.63 13.77
N PHE A 183 -20.71 -3.86 12.74
CA PHE A 183 -19.72 -3.19 11.89
C PHE A 183 -18.89 -2.14 12.66
N ALA A 184 -19.53 -1.33 13.51
CA ALA A 184 -18.84 -0.35 14.35
C ALA A 184 -17.88 -1.02 15.34
N ILE A 185 -18.32 -2.11 15.98
CA ILE A 185 -17.49 -2.89 16.91
C ILE A 185 -16.30 -3.55 16.18
N GLU A 186 -16.53 -4.10 14.98
CA GLU A 186 -15.47 -4.66 14.15
C GLU A 186 -14.41 -3.60 13.80
N ASN A 187 -14.83 -2.41 13.39
CA ASN A 187 -13.93 -1.30 13.10
C ASN A 187 -13.25 -0.73 14.36
N TYR A 188 -13.87 -0.83 15.53
CA TYR A 188 -13.21 -0.46 16.79
C TYR A 188 -12.09 -1.46 17.13
N PHE A 189 -12.33 -2.76 16.93
CA PHE A 189 -11.35 -3.83 17.19
C PHE A 189 -10.19 -3.83 16.20
N ASP A 190 -10.48 -3.67 14.92
CA ASP A 190 -9.53 -3.63 13.81
C ASP A 190 -9.79 -2.38 12.95
N PRO A 191 -9.27 -1.20 13.37
CA PRO A 191 -9.49 0.04 12.64
C PRO A 191 -8.97 -0.06 11.21
N PRO A 192 -9.83 0.17 10.19
CA PRO A 192 -9.41 0.06 8.81
C PRO A 192 -8.39 1.15 8.49
N LEU A 193 -7.37 0.80 7.70
CA LEU A 193 -6.44 1.77 7.14
C LEU A 193 -7.03 2.36 5.86
N ASP A 194 -7.25 3.67 5.87
CA ASP A 194 -7.76 4.40 4.72
C ASP A 194 -6.62 4.84 3.79
N PHE A 195 -6.89 4.74 2.50
CA PHE A 195 -6.04 5.29 1.44
C PHE A 195 -6.73 6.50 0.85
N HIS A 196 -5.97 7.56 0.59
CA HIS A 196 -6.44 8.83 0.03
C HIS A 196 -5.77 9.10 -1.31
N SER A 197 -6.45 9.80 -2.22
CA SER A 197 -5.82 10.25 -3.46
C SER A 197 -5.02 11.55 -3.25
N LEU A 198 -4.07 11.81 -4.16
CA LEU A 198 -3.30 13.06 -4.13
C LEU A 198 -4.22 14.30 -4.23
N GLU A 199 -5.31 14.20 -4.99
CA GLU A 199 -6.27 15.31 -5.14
C GLU A 199 -7.06 15.56 -3.86
N GLU A 200 -7.46 14.50 -3.14
CA GLU A 200 -8.19 14.61 -1.87
C GLU A 200 -7.34 15.35 -0.83
N LEU A 201 -6.10 14.89 -0.60
CA LEU A 201 -5.20 15.51 0.37
C LEU A 201 -4.84 16.97 0.00
N ARG A 202 -4.72 17.28 -1.30
CA ARG A 202 -4.51 18.66 -1.76
C ARG A 202 -5.74 19.55 -1.57
N LYS A 203 -6.96 19.01 -1.69
CA LYS A 203 -8.20 19.75 -1.43
C LYS A 203 -8.38 20.03 0.07
N GLU A 204 -7.93 19.11 0.91
CA GLU A 204 -7.87 19.29 2.37
C GLU A 204 -6.83 20.34 2.79
N GLY A 205 -5.86 20.65 1.92
CA GLY A 205 -4.88 21.71 2.15
C GLY A 205 -3.58 21.24 2.80
N LEU A 206 -3.31 19.93 2.81
CA LEU A 206 -2.02 19.40 3.26
C LEU A 206 -0.88 19.86 2.36
N ALA A 207 0.28 20.10 2.97
CA ALA A 207 1.49 20.45 2.25
C ALA A 207 1.99 19.26 1.43
N VAL A 208 2.59 19.51 0.27
CA VAL A 208 3.09 18.43 -0.62
C VAL A 208 4.18 17.65 0.09
N GLU A 209 5.03 18.33 0.86
CA GLU A 209 6.09 17.73 1.66
C GLU A 209 5.52 16.74 2.69
N GLU A 210 4.38 17.02 3.30
CA GLU A 210 3.71 16.13 4.25
C GLU A 210 3.03 14.95 3.56
N ILE A 211 2.46 15.16 2.37
CA ILE A 211 1.80 14.10 1.59
C ILE A 211 2.82 13.05 1.13
N PHE A 212 3.99 13.50 0.67
CA PHE A 212 5.07 12.62 0.16
C PHE A 212 6.05 12.16 1.26
N GLU A 213 5.74 12.40 2.53
CA GLU A 213 6.55 11.91 3.64
C GLU A 213 6.33 10.39 3.80
N GLY A 214 7.42 9.63 3.83
CA GLY A 214 7.40 8.18 3.99
C GLY A 214 7.79 7.40 2.72
N PRO A 215 7.47 6.09 2.65
CA PRO A 215 7.82 5.25 1.51
C PRO A 215 6.95 5.56 0.28
N ILE A 216 7.45 5.19 -0.90
CA ILE A 216 6.67 5.29 -2.14
C ILE A 216 5.53 4.27 -2.10
N LEU A 217 4.29 4.76 -2.17
CA LEU A 217 3.08 3.94 -2.15
C LEU A 217 2.50 3.80 -3.57
N THR A 218 1.99 2.61 -3.89
CA THR A 218 1.37 2.31 -5.20
C THR A 218 -0.13 2.55 -5.23
N HIS A 219 -0.79 2.64 -4.08
CA HIS A 219 -2.24 2.55 -3.94
C HIS A 219 -2.85 3.75 -3.21
N GLY A 220 -2.31 4.94 -3.44
CA GLY A 220 -2.70 6.18 -2.75
C GLY A 220 -1.79 6.49 -1.56
N PHE A 221 -2.24 7.42 -0.72
CA PHE A 221 -1.50 7.95 0.43
C PHE A 221 -2.19 7.59 1.74
N ILE A 222 -1.41 7.47 2.81
CA ILE A 222 -1.88 7.13 4.15
C ILE A 222 -1.52 8.28 5.08
N LYS A 223 -2.48 8.77 5.87
CA LYS A 223 -2.18 9.81 6.87
C LYS A 223 -1.49 9.17 8.07
N GLN A 224 -0.47 9.84 8.61
CA GLN A 224 0.27 9.36 9.77
C GLN A 224 -0.64 9.09 10.97
N GLU A 225 -1.60 9.98 11.24
CA GLU A 225 -2.57 9.83 12.33
C GLU A 225 -3.47 8.60 12.17
N GLU A 226 -3.81 8.22 10.94
CA GLU A 226 -4.63 7.04 10.64
C GLU A 226 -3.81 5.75 10.79
N LEU A 227 -2.54 5.78 10.37
CA LEU A 227 -1.62 4.66 10.56
C LEU A 227 -1.34 4.37 12.04
N GLU A 228 -1.26 5.43 12.86
CA GLU A 228 -1.11 5.30 14.31
C GLU A 228 -2.37 4.72 14.98
N LYS A 229 -3.56 5.06 14.47
CA LYS A 229 -4.83 4.50 14.95
C LYS A 229 -5.04 3.04 14.54
N ALA A 230 -4.50 2.61 13.41
CA ALA A 230 -4.60 1.24 12.90
C ALA A 230 -3.64 0.24 13.60
N GLN A 231 -2.89 0.67 14.62
CA GLN A 231 -2.03 -0.23 15.39
C GLN A 231 -2.85 -1.22 16.24
N LEU A 232 -2.25 -2.39 16.50
CA LEU A 232 -2.87 -3.42 17.35
C LEU A 232 -3.13 -2.86 18.75
N ARG A 233 -4.37 -3.03 19.23
CA ARG A 233 -4.77 -2.61 20.57
C ARG A 233 -4.31 -3.62 21.62
N SER A 234 -3.69 -3.15 22.69
CA SER A 234 -3.35 -3.96 23.88
C SER A 234 -4.49 -4.03 24.90
N GLU A 235 -5.43 -3.09 24.86
CA GLU A 235 -6.60 -3.05 25.74
C GLU A 235 -7.86 -2.62 24.99
N LEU A 236 -9.00 -3.19 25.38
CA LEU A 236 -10.33 -2.80 24.93
C LEU A 236 -11.08 -2.15 26.08
N ARG A 237 -11.63 -0.96 25.85
CA ARG A 237 -12.40 -0.22 26.85
C ARG A 237 -13.87 -0.26 26.49
N THR A 238 -14.70 -0.70 27.44
CA THR A 238 -16.16 -0.76 27.24
C THR A 238 -16.75 0.63 27.01
N SER A 239 -16.20 1.67 27.63
CA SER A 239 -16.64 3.06 27.44
C SER A 239 -16.51 3.52 26.00
N ASP A 240 -15.43 3.16 25.34
CA ASP A 240 -15.16 3.59 23.97
C ASP A 240 -16.11 2.86 23.02
N ILE A 241 -16.30 1.55 23.21
CA ILE A 241 -17.28 0.76 22.46
C ILE A 241 -18.69 1.32 22.64
N ILE A 242 -19.08 1.70 23.87
CA ILE A 242 -20.40 2.31 24.12
C ILE A 242 -20.54 3.62 23.35
N ASN A 243 -19.50 4.46 23.29
CA ASN A 243 -19.56 5.70 22.52
C ASN A 243 -19.79 5.43 21.03
N GLU A 244 -19.06 4.48 20.44
CA GLU A 244 -19.25 4.08 19.03
C GLU A 244 -20.68 3.54 18.79
N ILE A 245 -21.23 2.76 19.73
CA ILE A 245 -22.58 2.19 19.58
C ILE A 245 -23.66 3.28 19.71
N VAL A 246 -23.50 4.25 20.61
CA VAL A 246 -24.51 5.30 20.85
C VAL A 246 -24.61 6.30 19.69
N GLU A 247 -23.59 6.39 18.82
CA GLU A 247 -23.64 7.23 17.62
C GLU A 247 -24.54 6.66 16.51
N ILE A 248 -24.94 5.39 16.61
CA ILE A 248 -25.78 4.72 15.61
C ILE A 248 -27.23 5.20 15.70
N GLU A 249 -27.81 5.56 14.55
CA GLU A 249 -29.20 6.00 14.45
C GLU A 249 -30.17 4.90 14.94
N GLY A 250 -31.13 5.28 15.77
CA GLY A 250 -32.10 4.33 16.37
C GLY A 250 -31.64 3.67 17.68
N ILE A 251 -30.41 3.89 18.14
CA ILE A 251 -29.98 3.49 19.50
C ILE A 251 -30.21 4.63 20.49
N VAL A 252 -30.91 4.34 21.59
CA VAL A 252 -31.20 5.31 22.65
C VAL A 252 -30.18 5.21 23.78
N ALA A 253 -29.83 3.99 24.19
CA ALA A 253 -28.87 3.76 25.27
C ALA A 253 -28.35 2.32 25.29
N VAL A 254 -27.13 2.11 25.80
CA VAL A 254 -26.60 0.81 26.17
C VAL A 254 -26.79 0.61 27.68
N ARG A 255 -27.59 -0.39 28.09
CA ARG A 255 -27.92 -0.66 29.51
C ARG A 255 -26.81 -1.41 30.23
N SER A 256 -26.25 -2.40 29.55
CA SER A 256 -25.14 -3.20 30.05
C SER A 256 -24.28 -3.63 28.88
N LEU A 257 -22.96 -3.65 29.07
CA LEU A 257 -22.00 -4.19 28.10
C LEU A 257 -20.89 -4.87 28.87
N ARG A 258 -20.61 -6.12 28.52
CA ARG A 258 -19.49 -6.88 29.07
C ARG A 258 -18.70 -7.56 27.98
N LEU A 259 -17.38 -7.62 28.15
CA LEU A 259 -16.46 -8.27 27.22
C LEU A 259 -15.90 -9.55 27.85
N THR A 260 -15.71 -10.59 27.04
CA THR A 260 -15.06 -11.83 27.47
C THR A 260 -14.08 -12.27 26.39
N ARG A 261 -12.82 -12.49 26.76
CA ARG A 261 -11.77 -12.99 25.84
C ARG A 261 -11.72 -14.51 25.89
N TYR A 262 -11.46 -15.13 24.74
CA TYR A 262 -11.30 -16.57 24.59
C TYR A 262 -9.90 -16.92 24.08
N ASP A 263 -9.34 -18.00 24.60
CA ASP A 263 -8.07 -18.53 24.13
C ASP A 263 -8.21 -19.31 22.81
N SER A 264 -7.08 -19.80 22.30
CA SER A 264 -7.03 -20.62 21.07
C SER A 264 -7.79 -21.95 21.19
N ALA A 265 -8.08 -22.42 22.41
CA ALA A 265 -8.89 -23.58 22.68
C ALA A 265 -10.40 -23.27 22.80
N GLY A 266 -10.78 -22.00 22.79
CA GLY A 266 -12.16 -21.55 22.95
C GLY A 266 -12.65 -21.54 24.38
N ASN A 267 -11.74 -21.48 25.35
CA ASN A 267 -12.07 -21.29 26.74
C ASN A 267 -12.01 -19.81 27.11
N PRO A 268 -12.93 -19.32 27.95
CA PRO A 268 -12.85 -17.96 28.47
C PRO A 268 -11.60 -17.80 29.35
N VAL A 269 -10.87 -16.71 29.14
CA VAL A 269 -9.63 -16.42 29.88
C VAL A 269 -9.97 -15.62 31.14
N SER A 270 -9.47 -16.07 32.30
CA SER A 270 -9.60 -15.35 33.57
C SER A 270 -8.39 -14.46 33.85
N GLY A 271 -8.58 -13.43 34.69
CA GLY A 271 -7.50 -12.55 35.14
C GLY A 271 -7.09 -11.46 34.16
N VAL A 272 -7.84 -11.29 33.07
CA VAL A 272 -7.62 -10.25 32.04
C VAL A 272 -8.73 -9.20 31.97
N ALA A 273 -9.74 -9.34 32.84
CA ALA A 273 -10.90 -8.49 32.92
C ALA A 273 -10.80 -7.54 34.12
N ASP A 274 -10.98 -6.23 33.87
CA ASP A 274 -10.97 -5.14 34.85
C ASP A 274 -9.78 -5.20 35.80
N ILE A 275 -8.58 -5.19 35.22
CA ILE A 275 -7.32 -5.28 35.97
C ILE A 275 -7.16 -3.99 36.79
N ASP A 276 -7.61 -4.02 38.03
CA ASP A 276 -7.31 -3.03 39.05
C ASP A 276 -6.04 -3.40 39.84
N ARG A 277 -5.63 -2.55 40.79
CA ARG A 277 -4.47 -2.83 41.65
C ARG A 277 -4.67 -4.03 42.59
N GLU A 278 -5.90 -4.54 42.76
CA GLU A 278 -6.23 -5.65 43.66
C GLU A 278 -6.53 -6.97 42.91
N GLY A 279 -6.46 -6.99 41.58
CA GLY A 279 -6.24 -8.14 40.71
C GLY A 279 -7.10 -9.36 41.03
N ASN A 280 -8.36 -9.35 40.63
CA ASN A 280 -9.18 -10.56 40.73
C ASN A 280 -8.81 -11.55 39.61
N GLU A 281 -7.84 -12.43 39.87
CA GLU A 281 -7.35 -13.48 38.96
C GLU A 281 -8.45 -14.42 38.43
N SER A 282 -9.62 -14.44 39.08
CA SER A 282 -10.78 -15.27 38.67
C SER A 282 -11.79 -14.57 37.78
N LYS A 283 -11.67 -13.25 37.55
CA LYS A 283 -12.64 -12.49 36.75
C LYS A 283 -12.45 -12.80 35.26
N ILE A 284 -13.54 -13.22 34.62
CA ILE A 284 -13.57 -13.63 33.20
C ILE A 284 -14.19 -12.54 32.32
N SER A 285 -15.18 -11.82 32.83
CA SER A 285 -15.98 -10.86 32.07
C SER A 285 -15.69 -9.45 32.54
N ALA A 286 -15.25 -8.59 31.63
CA ALA A 286 -14.86 -7.21 31.88
C ALA A 286 -16.07 -6.27 31.74
N GLU A 287 -16.24 -5.38 32.72
CA GLU A 287 -17.23 -4.30 32.70
C GLU A 287 -16.62 -2.97 32.22
N TRP A 288 -15.30 -2.82 32.32
CA TRP A 288 -14.56 -1.59 32.07
C TRP A 288 -13.44 -1.78 31.06
N THR A 289 -12.51 -2.71 31.34
CA THR A 289 -11.31 -2.92 30.53
C THR A 289 -10.98 -4.39 30.35
N LEU A 290 -10.64 -4.78 29.12
CA LEU A 290 -10.22 -6.12 28.78
C LEU A 290 -8.82 -6.06 28.14
N GLU A 291 -7.86 -6.77 28.74
CA GLU A 291 -6.50 -6.87 28.19
C GLU A 291 -6.45 -7.88 27.04
N ILE A 292 -5.75 -7.49 25.97
CA ILE A 292 -5.44 -8.32 24.79
C ILE A 292 -3.96 -8.68 24.87
N SER A 293 -3.61 -9.92 24.51
CA SER A 293 -2.21 -10.33 24.53
C SER A 293 -1.37 -9.48 23.57
N GLU A 294 -0.10 -9.27 23.90
CA GLU A 294 0.82 -8.55 23.01
C GLU A 294 0.84 -9.17 21.60
N ASN A 295 0.84 -8.30 20.58
CA ASN A 295 0.86 -8.68 19.15
C ASN A 295 -0.29 -9.61 18.74
N CYS A 296 -1.46 -9.48 19.37
CA CYS A 296 -2.68 -10.17 18.97
C CYS A 296 -3.75 -9.19 18.49
N LEU A 297 -4.55 -9.65 17.52
CA LEU A 297 -5.68 -8.91 16.97
C LEU A 297 -6.97 -9.34 17.69
N PRO A 298 -7.69 -8.44 18.38
CA PRO A 298 -9.00 -8.77 18.92
C PRO A 298 -9.98 -8.98 17.76
N ARG A 299 -10.75 -10.07 17.82
CA ARG A 299 -11.76 -10.39 16.81
C ARG A 299 -13.10 -10.64 17.47
N LEU A 300 -14.13 -9.95 16.99
CA LEU A 300 -15.49 -10.13 17.49
C LEU A 300 -15.97 -11.56 17.22
N SER A 301 -16.33 -12.27 18.28
CA SER A 301 -16.91 -13.61 18.22
C SER A 301 -18.42 -13.50 18.38
N VAL A 302 -19.13 -13.38 17.26
CA VAL A 302 -20.60 -13.23 17.27
C VAL A 302 -21.28 -14.47 17.84
N ASP A 303 -20.76 -15.67 17.56
CA ASP A 303 -21.33 -16.93 18.04
C ASP A 303 -21.27 -17.08 19.57
N ASN A 304 -20.26 -16.48 20.22
CA ASN A 304 -20.13 -16.46 21.67
C ASN A 304 -20.74 -15.19 22.31
N SER A 305 -21.22 -14.25 21.49
CA SER A 305 -21.81 -12.98 21.95
C SER A 305 -23.31 -13.12 22.19
N ALA A 306 -23.84 -12.25 23.06
CA ALA A 306 -25.26 -12.20 23.36
C ALA A 306 -25.75 -10.75 23.32
N PHE A 307 -26.66 -10.46 22.39
CA PHE A 307 -27.25 -9.14 22.22
C PHE A 307 -28.75 -9.21 22.46
N LEU A 308 -29.26 -8.32 23.30
CA LEU A 308 -30.69 -8.22 23.59
C LEU A 308 -31.16 -6.79 23.38
N PHE A 309 -32.16 -6.62 22.52
CA PHE A 309 -32.70 -5.31 22.14
C PHE A 309 -33.99 -5.05 22.91
N TYR A 310 -34.21 -3.82 23.36
CA TYR A 310 -35.40 -3.43 24.09
C TYR A 310 -36.14 -2.31 23.35
N LYS A 311 -37.43 -2.52 23.08
CA LYS A 311 -38.36 -1.43 22.67
C LYS A 311 -39.38 -1.23 23.77
N HIS A 312 -39.37 -0.05 24.41
CA HIS A 312 -40.24 0.23 25.56
C HIS A 312 -40.21 -0.87 26.63
N ASP A 313 -39.01 -1.33 27.02
CA ASP A 313 -38.77 -2.42 27.99
C ASP A 313 -39.18 -3.84 27.56
N LEU A 314 -39.69 -4.03 26.34
CA LEU A 314 -39.96 -5.36 25.79
C LEU A 314 -38.69 -5.89 25.11
N PRO A 315 -38.20 -7.09 25.48
CA PRO A 315 -37.02 -7.69 24.88
C PRO A 315 -37.32 -8.29 23.50
N PHE A 316 -36.42 -8.06 22.55
CA PHE A 316 -36.42 -8.58 21.19
C PHE A 316 -35.04 -9.15 20.87
N VAL A 317 -35.03 -10.23 20.09
CA VAL A 317 -33.83 -10.85 19.54
C VAL A 317 -33.88 -10.63 18.03
N ALA A 318 -32.80 -10.09 17.48
CA ALA A 318 -32.67 -9.84 16.05
C ALA A 318 -32.62 -11.15 15.25
N ASP A 319 -33.17 -11.16 14.03
CA ASP A 319 -32.85 -12.22 13.08
C ASP A 319 -31.43 -12.04 12.54
N PHE A 320 -30.51 -12.87 13.03
CA PHE A 320 -29.10 -12.78 12.63
C PHE A 320 -28.88 -13.08 11.14
N ALA A 321 -29.75 -13.83 10.48
CA ALA A 321 -29.58 -14.11 9.05
C ALA A 321 -29.73 -12.82 8.22
N GLU A 322 -30.75 -12.02 8.54
CA GLU A 322 -31.01 -10.72 7.89
C GLU A 322 -29.94 -9.69 8.27
N ALA A 323 -29.63 -9.56 9.57
CA ALA A 323 -28.57 -8.66 10.04
C ALA A 323 -27.21 -8.98 9.39
N ARG A 324 -26.89 -10.26 9.16
CA ARG A 324 -25.65 -10.68 8.49
C ARG A 324 -25.61 -10.24 7.03
N ASP A 325 -26.72 -10.27 6.31
CA ASP A 325 -26.77 -9.83 4.91
C ASP A 325 -26.52 -8.33 4.82
N THR A 326 -27.13 -7.53 5.71
CA THR A 326 -26.87 -6.09 5.85
C THR A 326 -25.41 -5.81 6.24
N LEU A 327 -24.86 -6.56 7.20
CA LEU A 327 -23.45 -6.43 7.61
C LEU A 327 -22.50 -6.71 6.44
N ASN A 328 -22.79 -7.72 5.61
CA ASN A 328 -22.00 -8.01 4.42
C ASN A 328 -22.08 -6.89 3.37
N GLN A 329 -23.23 -6.22 3.25
CA GLN A 329 -23.35 -5.03 2.40
C GLN A 329 -22.45 -3.90 2.92
N LEU A 330 -22.50 -3.57 4.22
CA LEU A 330 -21.66 -2.53 4.83
C LEU A 330 -20.17 -2.79 4.62
N ARG A 331 -19.73 -4.03 4.86
CA ARG A 331 -18.35 -4.48 4.58
C ARG A 331 -17.99 -4.31 3.10
N GLY A 332 -18.90 -4.67 2.19
CA GLY A 332 -18.68 -4.55 0.75
C GLY A 332 -18.57 -3.09 0.28
N GLU A 333 -19.35 -2.19 0.86
CA GLU A 333 -19.28 -0.75 0.59
C GLU A 333 -17.96 -0.15 1.06
N ALA A 334 -17.51 -0.52 2.27
CA ALA A 334 -16.22 -0.10 2.80
C ALA A 334 -15.03 -0.55 1.93
N GLU A 335 -15.03 -1.83 1.50
CA GLU A 335 -13.99 -2.35 0.62
C GLU A 335 -13.99 -1.72 -0.78
N ARG A 336 -15.17 -1.38 -1.31
CA ARG A 336 -15.28 -0.71 -2.62
C ARG A 336 -14.64 0.68 -2.61
N LEU A 337 -14.81 1.43 -1.51
CA LEU A 337 -14.23 2.76 -1.36
C LEU A 337 -12.69 2.70 -1.38
N LYS A 338 -12.09 1.71 -0.70
CA LYS A 338 -10.64 1.47 -0.75
C LYS A 338 -10.15 1.25 -2.18
N ALA A 339 -10.81 0.37 -2.94
CA ALA A 339 -10.42 0.06 -4.31
C ALA A 339 -10.52 1.24 -5.28
N GLN A 340 -11.48 2.16 -5.07
CA GLN A 340 -11.65 3.34 -5.91
C GLN A 340 -10.53 4.38 -5.70
N ARG A 341 -10.09 4.59 -4.46
CA ARG A 341 -9.07 5.59 -4.13
C ARG A 341 -7.65 5.18 -4.54
N SER A 342 -7.40 3.88 -4.72
CA SER A 342 -6.09 3.36 -5.14
C SER A 342 -5.76 3.50 -6.65
N GLY A 343 -6.67 4.04 -7.46
CA GLY A 343 -6.55 4.08 -8.93
C GLY A 343 -5.91 5.35 -9.52
N ASP A 344 -5.72 6.41 -8.73
CA ASP A 344 -5.20 7.69 -9.20
C ASP A 344 -3.67 7.72 -9.28
N SER A 345 -3.13 8.50 -10.23
CA SER A 345 -1.67 8.71 -10.36
C SER A 345 -1.12 9.31 -9.07
N PRO A 346 -0.10 8.69 -8.44
CA PRO A 346 0.44 9.16 -7.17
C PRO A 346 1.33 10.41 -7.31
N ASP A 347 1.64 10.85 -8.53
CA ASP A 347 2.59 11.94 -8.77
C ASP A 347 1.95 13.18 -9.39
N LEU A 348 2.58 14.33 -9.13
CA LEU A 348 2.21 15.62 -9.71
C LEU A 348 2.53 15.64 -11.22
N PRO A 349 1.61 16.11 -12.06
CA PRO A 349 1.87 16.21 -13.48
C PRO A 349 2.99 17.23 -13.73
N VAL A 350 3.92 16.88 -14.62
CA VAL A 350 4.95 17.81 -15.08
C VAL A 350 4.27 18.98 -15.79
N PRO A 351 4.52 20.24 -15.38
CA PRO A 351 3.90 21.39 -16.02
C PRO A 351 4.23 21.48 -17.51
N GLU A 352 3.20 21.59 -18.34
CA GLU A 352 3.38 21.80 -19.78
C GLU A 352 3.68 23.27 -20.09
N GLY A 353 4.55 23.50 -21.09
CA GLY A 353 4.93 24.82 -21.56
C GLY A 353 4.72 25.01 -23.05
N ARG A 354 4.54 26.26 -23.49
CA ARG A 354 4.48 26.62 -24.92
C ARG A 354 5.86 27.01 -25.41
N TYR A 355 6.44 26.23 -26.33
CA TYR A 355 7.71 26.57 -26.96
C TYR A 355 7.59 27.87 -27.78
N ARG A 356 8.57 28.74 -27.61
CA ARG A 356 8.84 29.91 -28.46
C ARG A 356 10.26 29.76 -28.95
N ASP A 357 10.48 30.04 -30.23
CA ASP A 357 11.79 29.96 -30.86
C ASP A 357 12.55 31.28 -30.66
N PRO A 358 13.54 31.33 -29.75
CA PRO A 358 14.29 32.56 -29.50
C PRO A 358 15.46 32.73 -30.48
N GLU A 359 15.74 31.77 -31.37
CA GLU A 359 16.89 31.81 -32.28
C GLU A 359 16.62 32.64 -33.55
N GLN A 360 15.39 33.12 -33.72
CA GLN A 360 15.00 34.00 -34.82
C GLN A 360 15.67 35.37 -34.66
N TYR A 361 16.61 35.65 -35.56
CA TYR A 361 17.37 36.90 -35.56
C TYR A 361 17.00 37.81 -36.72
N ALA A 362 16.69 39.07 -36.42
CA ALA A 362 16.44 40.12 -37.41
C ALA A 362 17.60 41.13 -37.37
N PRO A 363 18.38 41.30 -38.45
CA PRO A 363 19.55 42.15 -38.44
C PRO A 363 19.24 43.62 -38.12
N VAL A 364 20.05 44.23 -37.26
CA VAL A 364 19.89 45.64 -36.87
C VAL A 364 20.14 46.58 -38.05
N GLN A 365 21.03 46.20 -38.96
CA GLN A 365 21.27 46.92 -40.22
C GLN A 365 20.01 47.13 -41.07
N TYR A 366 18.96 46.30 -40.92
CA TYR A 366 17.69 46.46 -41.63
C TYR A 366 16.76 47.48 -40.97
N MET A 367 17.05 47.88 -39.73
CA MET A 367 16.34 48.94 -39.03
C MET A 367 16.91 50.33 -39.34
N LEU A 368 18.07 50.39 -40.00
CA LEU A 368 18.65 51.67 -40.42
C LEU A 368 17.80 52.32 -41.52
N PRO A 369 17.73 53.66 -41.55
CA PRO A 369 17.05 54.37 -42.63
C PRO A 369 17.55 53.94 -44.02
N ALA A 370 16.65 53.84 -45.00
CA ALA A 370 16.97 53.38 -46.36
C ALA A 370 18.10 54.16 -47.05
N ILE A 371 18.39 55.40 -46.61
CA ILE A 371 19.52 56.20 -47.10
C ILE A 371 20.90 55.55 -46.87
N TYR A 372 21.03 54.66 -45.87
CA TYR A 372 22.27 53.94 -45.59
C TYR A 372 22.51 52.75 -46.52
N GLY A 373 21.48 52.27 -47.22
CA GLY A 373 21.58 51.16 -48.17
C GLY A 373 22.00 49.80 -47.57
N ALA A 374 21.98 49.66 -46.24
CA ALA A 374 22.36 48.43 -45.53
C ALA A 374 21.22 47.40 -45.44
N GLY A 375 19.98 47.85 -45.70
CA GLY A 375 18.78 47.03 -45.76
C GLY A 375 18.71 46.04 -46.92
N PRO A 376 17.65 45.23 -47.00
CA PRO A 376 17.42 44.28 -48.09
C PRO A 376 17.29 44.95 -49.46
N ASP A 377 16.79 46.19 -49.51
CA ASP A 377 16.68 46.97 -50.75
C ASP A 377 18.04 47.41 -51.33
N GLY A 378 19.12 47.29 -50.53
CA GLY A 378 20.48 47.64 -50.92
C GLY A 378 20.69 49.11 -51.27
N VAL A 379 21.73 49.38 -52.05
CA VAL A 379 22.08 50.75 -52.46
C VAL A 379 21.18 51.22 -53.61
N ARG A 380 20.56 52.39 -53.45
CA ARG A 380 19.71 53.01 -54.47
C ARG A 380 20.47 53.18 -55.80
N GLN A 381 19.89 52.67 -56.89
CA GLN A 381 20.47 52.78 -58.23
C GLN A 381 20.18 54.13 -58.90
N PRO A 382 21.08 54.63 -59.77
CA PRO A 382 22.41 54.08 -60.11
C PRO A 382 23.45 54.40 -59.02
N ALA A 383 24.19 53.39 -58.55
CA ALA A 383 25.23 53.54 -57.53
C ALA A 383 26.63 53.35 -58.13
N THR A 384 27.57 54.23 -57.76
CA THR A 384 29.00 54.10 -58.12
C THR A 384 29.66 52.95 -57.36
N THR A 385 30.76 52.41 -57.89
CA THR A 385 31.57 51.39 -57.19
C THR A 385 32.02 51.86 -55.81
N GLY A 386 32.36 53.15 -55.66
CA GLY A 386 32.74 53.74 -54.37
C GLY A 386 31.59 53.74 -53.36
N GLN A 387 30.37 54.06 -53.77
CA GLN A 387 29.19 54.03 -52.89
C GLN A 387 28.87 52.60 -52.43
N LYS A 388 28.96 51.61 -53.34
CA LYS A 388 28.80 50.19 -52.97
C LYS A 388 29.87 49.75 -51.96
N ALA A 389 31.12 50.16 -52.15
CA ALA A 389 32.21 49.87 -51.22
C ALA A 389 32.00 50.50 -49.83
N GLN A 390 31.49 51.74 -49.75
CA GLN A 390 31.17 52.40 -48.48
C GLN A 390 30.07 51.67 -47.70
N VAL A 391 29.02 51.21 -48.39
CA VAL A 391 27.95 50.43 -47.75
C VAL A 391 28.48 49.07 -47.27
N ARG A 392 29.33 48.40 -48.05
CA ARG A 392 30.00 47.16 -47.59
C ARG A 392 30.88 47.39 -46.38
N GLN A 393 31.60 48.52 -46.32
CA GLN A 393 32.40 48.90 -45.15
C GLN A 393 31.52 49.12 -43.90
N LEU A 394 30.36 49.77 -44.07
CA LEU A 394 29.39 49.94 -42.99
C LEU A 394 28.81 48.60 -42.52
N LYS A 395 28.37 47.73 -43.44
CA LYS A 395 27.90 46.39 -43.10
C LYS A 395 28.99 45.60 -42.37
N GLY A 396 30.23 45.62 -42.86
CA GLY A 396 31.37 44.99 -42.20
C GLY A 396 31.65 45.52 -40.80
N TYR A 397 31.49 46.82 -40.56
CA TYR A 397 31.55 47.40 -39.22
C TYR A 397 30.41 46.90 -38.31
N LEU A 398 29.19 46.79 -38.84
CA LEU A 398 28.02 46.33 -38.09
C LEU A 398 28.09 44.84 -37.73
N MET A 399 28.76 44.01 -38.55
CA MET A 399 28.83 42.55 -38.34
C MET A 399 29.29 42.14 -36.94
N VAL A 400 30.20 42.89 -36.31
CA VAL A 400 30.64 42.59 -34.93
C VAL A 400 29.47 42.69 -33.95
N PHE A 401 28.63 43.71 -34.10
CA PHE A 401 27.45 43.91 -33.24
C PHE A 401 26.33 42.92 -33.59
N GLU A 402 26.14 42.63 -34.88
CA GLU A 402 25.19 41.62 -35.33
C GLU A 402 25.52 40.25 -34.72
N GLN A 403 26.80 39.86 -34.75
CA GLN A 403 27.24 38.57 -34.19
C GLN A 403 27.06 38.50 -32.66
N LEU A 404 27.32 39.60 -31.94
CA LEU A 404 27.07 39.66 -30.49
C LEU A 404 25.60 39.46 -30.15
N LEU A 405 24.70 40.06 -30.92
CA LEU A 405 23.26 39.95 -30.72
C LEU A 405 22.74 38.56 -31.11
N ALA A 406 23.13 38.06 -32.28
CA ALA A 406 22.76 36.71 -32.74
C ALA A 406 23.21 35.63 -31.75
N ASN A 407 24.45 35.73 -31.26
CA ASN A 407 24.94 34.84 -30.21
C ASN A 407 24.10 34.96 -28.93
N ALA A 408 23.68 36.15 -28.51
CA ALA A 408 22.83 36.30 -27.33
C ALA A 408 21.48 35.55 -27.48
N PHE A 409 20.89 35.55 -28.68
CA PHE A 409 19.69 34.77 -28.99
C PHE A 409 19.94 33.26 -28.98
N SER A 410 21.03 32.77 -29.57
CA SER A 410 21.40 31.36 -29.48
C SER A 410 21.73 30.91 -28.06
N GLN A 411 22.32 31.77 -27.23
CA GLN A 411 22.54 31.46 -25.81
C GLN A 411 21.21 31.28 -25.06
N LEU A 412 20.21 32.09 -25.38
CA LEU A 412 18.86 31.95 -24.83
C LEU A 412 18.17 30.66 -25.34
N ALA A 413 18.30 30.35 -26.64
CA ALA A 413 17.81 29.09 -27.23
C ALA A 413 18.45 27.86 -26.57
N GLY A 414 19.74 27.98 -26.29
CA GLY A 414 20.59 26.95 -25.72
C GLY A 414 20.43 26.77 -24.21
N ALA A 415 19.83 27.73 -23.50
CA ALA A 415 19.78 27.75 -22.03
C ALA A 415 19.20 26.45 -21.42
N LYS A 416 18.18 25.85 -22.05
CA LYS A 416 17.59 24.57 -21.62
C LYS A 416 18.61 23.43 -21.54
N HIS A 417 19.63 23.47 -22.39
CA HIS A 417 20.66 22.46 -22.46
C HIS A 417 21.69 22.58 -21.33
N LEU A 418 21.86 23.78 -20.75
CA LEU A 418 22.76 24.01 -19.62
C LEU A 418 22.28 23.26 -18.37
N PHE A 419 20.96 23.19 -18.17
CA PHE A 419 20.30 22.47 -17.07
C PHE A 419 19.92 21.03 -17.41
N SER A 420 20.30 20.54 -18.60
CA SER A 420 20.05 19.15 -18.99
C SER A 420 20.97 18.20 -18.22
N LEU A 421 20.51 17.00 -17.91
CA LEU A 421 21.33 15.91 -17.35
C LEU A 421 21.94 15.00 -18.43
N LYS A 422 21.64 15.24 -19.71
CA LYS A 422 22.15 14.43 -20.82
C LYS A 422 23.67 14.53 -20.93
N LYS A 423 24.34 13.38 -21.01
CA LYS A 423 25.81 13.26 -21.11
C LYS A 423 26.34 13.65 -22.50
N GLU A 424 25.49 13.69 -23.50
CA GLU A 424 25.84 14.00 -24.90
C GLU A 424 26.09 15.49 -25.14
N MET A 425 25.87 16.35 -24.14
CA MET A 425 26.10 17.79 -24.27
C MET A 425 27.59 18.07 -24.41
N LYS A 426 27.99 18.54 -25.62
CA LYS A 426 29.39 18.83 -25.97
C LYS A 426 29.78 20.31 -25.85
N GLN A 427 28.82 21.18 -25.55
CA GLN A 427 29.01 22.64 -25.51
C GLN A 427 28.16 23.29 -24.41
N THR A 428 28.64 24.40 -23.86
CA THR A 428 27.90 25.27 -22.93
C THR A 428 27.79 26.72 -23.41
N MET A 429 28.33 26.99 -24.59
CA MET A 429 28.12 28.20 -25.36
C MET A 429 27.43 27.84 -26.67
N PHE A 430 26.60 28.75 -27.15
CA PHE A 430 25.83 28.62 -28.36
C PHE A 430 26.05 29.87 -29.21
N VAL A 431 26.18 29.66 -30.52
CA VAL A 431 26.49 30.70 -31.50
C VAL A 431 25.58 30.51 -32.71
N GLN A 432 25.28 31.59 -33.40
CA GLN A 432 24.52 31.55 -34.65
C GLN A 432 25.44 31.96 -35.79
N SER A 433 25.54 31.16 -36.84
CA SER A 433 26.21 31.63 -38.06
C SER A 433 25.34 32.69 -38.75
N LEU A 434 25.91 33.87 -38.97
CA LEU A 434 25.30 34.92 -39.79
C LEU A 434 25.70 34.84 -41.27
N ASN A 435 26.56 33.88 -41.63
CA ASN A 435 26.98 33.65 -43.02
C ASN A 435 25.89 32.91 -43.83
N ASP A 436 24.69 33.50 -43.83
CA ASP A 436 23.50 33.00 -44.51
C ASP A 436 22.83 34.18 -45.22
N GLU A 437 22.73 34.08 -46.55
CA GLU A 437 22.12 35.10 -47.42
C GLU A 437 20.61 35.29 -47.15
N THR A 438 19.95 34.34 -46.47
CA THR A 438 18.56 34.47 -46.03
C THR A 438 18.42 35.40 -44.82
N ILE A 439 19.48 35.54 -44.02
CA ILE A 439 19.52 36.43 -42.84
C ILE A 439 20.06 37.78 -43.27
N ILE A 440 21.26 37.81 -43.87
CA ILE A 440 21.95 39.03 -44.30
C ILE A 440 22.23 39.00 -45.81
N HIS A 441 21.61 39.91 -46.57
CA HIS A 441 21.89 40.06 -47.99
C HIS A 441 23.33 40.54 -48.27
N GLU A 442 23.99 39.90 -49.22
CA GLU A 442 25.39 40.12 -49.64
C GLU A 442 26.41 39.81 -48.53
N VAL A 443 26.07 38.92 -47.58
CA VAL A 443 26.97 38.56 -46.48
C VAL A 443 28.22 37.84 -46.95
N THR A 444 28.13 37.08 -48.04
CA THR A 444 29.25 36.34 -48.64
C THR A 444 30.35 37.25 -49.19
N GLU A 445 30.05 38.53 -49.45
CA GLU A 445 31.03 39.55 -49.85
C GLU A 445 31.74 40.20 -48.64
N ILE A 446 31.26 39.93 -47.42
CA ILE A 446 31.73 40.53 -46.17
C ILE A 446 32.41 39.47 -45.29
N LEU A 447 31.76 38.33 -45.09
CA LEU A 447 32.26 37.21 -44.31
C LEU A 447 32.93 36.18 -45.22
N LYS A 448 34.01 35.58 -44.72
CA LYS A 448 34.66 34.46 -45.39
C LYS A 448 33.84 33.19 -45.16
N ALA A 449 33.80 32.31 -46.16
CA ALA A 449 33.15 31.00 -46.06
C ALA A 449 33.67 30.12 -44.92
N GLU A 450 34.91 30.35 -44.49
CA GLU A 450 35.58 29.63 -43.38
C GLU A 450 35.02 29.99 -41.99
N LEU A 451 34.29 31.10 -41.87
CA LEU A 451 33.66 31.53 -40.62
C LEU A 451 32.28 30.88 -40.49
N ASP A 452 32.25 29.57 -40.30
CA ASP A 452 31.04 28.79 -40.06
C ASP A 452 30.73 28.66 -38.55
N GLU A 453 29.63 27.98 -38.22
CA GLU A 453 29.19 27.79 -36.82
C GLU A 453 30.24 27.06 -35.96
N SER A 454 30.97 26.10 -36.55
CA SER A 454 32.01 25.34 -35.85
C SER A 454 33.22 26.22 -35.52
N ALA A 455 33.65 27.04 -36.47
CA ALA A 455 34.74 27.98 -36.27
C ALA A 455 34.36 29.04 -35.23
N LEU A 456 33.13 29.53 -35.26
CA LEU A 456 32.60 30.45 -34.25
C LEU A 456 32.56 29.82 -32.85
N LEU A 457 32.14 28.55 -32.75
CA LEU A 457 32.11 27.84 -31.48
C LEU A 457 33.52 27.66 -30.90
N ASP A 458 34.49 27.23 -31.72
CA ASP A 458 35.89 27.08 -31.32
C ASP A 458 36.52 28.40 -30.83
N MET A 459 36.03 29.55 -31.33
CA MET A 459 36.45 30.88 -30.87
C MET A 459 35.87 31.26 -29.50
N VAL A 460 34.64 30.82 -29.20
CA VAL A 460 33.89 31.25 -28.01
C VAL A 460 34.07 30.28 -26.83
N GLU A 461 34.33 29.00 -27.09
CA GLU A 461 34.43 27.98 -26.06
C GLU A 461 35.60 27.02 -26.31
N THR A 462 36.52 26.99 -25.35
CA THR A 462 37.55 25.94 -25.28
C THR A 462 37.03 24.74 -24.49
N THR A 463 37.65 23.56 -24.67
CA THR A 463 37.32 22.36 -23.89
C THR A 463 37.37 22.60 -22.38
N THR A 464 38.37 23.34 -21.90
CA THR A 464 38.51 23.69 -20.47
C THR A 464 37.35 24.57 -20.00
N THR A 465 37.02 25.61 -20.78
CA THR A 465 35.90 26.52 -20.47
C THR A 465 34.57 25.77 -20.44
N MET A 466 34.36 24.86 -21.39
CA MET A 466 33.18 23.99 -21.45
C MET A 466 33.06 23.14 -20.18
N GLN A 467 34.14 22.46 -19.79
CA GLN A 467 34.14 21.61 -18.60
C GLN A 467 33.89 22.41 -17.31
N GLU A 468 34.54 23.55 -17.12
CA GLU A 468 34.35 24.40 -15.96
C GLU A 468 32.93 24.93 -15.86
N ARG A 469 32.37 25.43 -16.96
CA ARG A 469 31.00 25.95 -17.01
C ARG A 469 29.99 24.83 -16.77
N ARG A 470 30.17 23.68 -17.42
CA ARG A 470 29.31 22.52 -17.23
C ARG A 470 29.33 22.04 -15.79
N GLY A 471 30.51 21.99 -15.16
CA GLY A 471 30.68 21.69 -13.75
C GLY A 471 29.83 22.60 -12.86
N ARG A 472 29.89 23.92 -13.05
CA ARG A 472 29.07 24.87 -12.27
C ARG A 472 27.56 24.64 -12.41
N PHE A 473 27.08 24.33 -13.61
CA PHE A 473 25.66 24.00 -13.81
C PHE A 473 25.26 22.69 -13.14
N LEU A 474 26.13 21.67 -13.20
CA LEU A 474 25.90 20.40 -12.51
C LEU A 474 25.93 20.59 -10.98
N ASP A 475 26.88 21.36 -10.45
CA ASP A 475 26.96 21.72 -9.04
C ASP A 475 25.68 22.43 -8.57
N HIS A 476 25.15 23.35 -9.39
CA HIS A 476 23.88 24.00 -9.10
C HIS A 476 22.69 23.02 -9.08
N LEU A 477 22.66 22.05 -10.00
CA LEU A 477 21.62 21.02 -10.01
C LEU A 477 21.73 20.08 -8.81
N MET A 478 22.95 19.69 -8.40
CA MET A 478 23.19 18.88 -7.20
C MET A 478 22.79 19.63 -5.93
N ALA A 479 23.07 20.94 -5.86
CA ALA A 479 22.73 21.76 -4.70
C ALA A 479 21.23 21.81 -4.40
N ARG A 480 20.35 21.58 -5.41
CA ARG A 480 18.89 21.44 -5.18
C ARG A 480 18.53 20.24 -4.31
N PHE A 481 19.37 19.21 -4.31
CA PHE A 481 19.21 18.00 -3.50
C PHE A 481 20.08 18.03 -2.23
N GLY A 482 20.70 19.19 -1.92
CA GLY A 482 21.61 19.32 -0.78
C GLY A 482 22.98 18.66 -0.99
N GLU A 483 23.29 18.19 -2.19
CA GLU A 483 24.53 17.47 -2.48
C GLU A 483 25.65 18.39 -3.00
N ARG A 484 26.91 17.97 -2.78
CA ARG A 484 28.10 18.63 -3.30
C ARG A 484 29.08 17.61 -3.87
N PHE A 485 29.60 17.89 -5.07
CA PHE A 485 30.56 17.00 -5.72
C PHE A 485 31.88 16.87 -4.92
N SER A 486 32.29 17.91 -4.20
CA SER A 486 33.50 17.93 -3.37
C SER A 486 33.54 16.76 -2.38
N ASP A 487 32.39 16.40 -1.83
CA ASP A 487 32.29 15.40 -0.77
C ASP A 487 32.56 14.00 -1.35
N TYR A 488 32.07 13.75 -2.57
CA TYR A 488 32.36 12.53 -3.33
C TYR A 488 33.81 12.46 -3.79
N ALA A 489 34.36 13.58 -4.29
CA ALA A 489 35.75 13.66 -4.70
C ALA A 489 36.71 13.36 -3.55
N LEU A 490 36.44 13.86 -2.34
CA LEU A 490 37.22 13.58 -1.13
C LEU A 490 37.08 12.13 -0.64
N GLN A 491 35.97 11.45 -0.92
CA GLN A 491 35.82 10.02 -0.64
C GLN A 491 36.64 9.17 -1.61
N LEU A 492 36.66 9.52 -2.91
CA LEU A 492 37.38 8.77 -3.94
C LEU A 492 38.86 9.09 -4.04
N THR A 493 39.28 10.31 -3.69
CA THR A 493 40.66 10.75 -3.86
C THR A 493 41.30 11.19 -2.54
N GLY A 494 42.60 10.94 -2.39
CA GLY A 494 43.41 11.48 -1.31
C GLY A 494 43.61 12.99 -1.46
N TYR A 495 44.16 13.64 -0.43
CA TYR A 495 44.54 15.06 -0.48
C TYR A 495 45.56 15.39 -1.59
N ASP A 496 46.21 14.36 -2.16
CA ASP A 496 47.14 14.43 -3.28
C ASP A 496 46.45 14.26 -4.66
N GLY A 497 45.12 14.14 -4.69
CA GLY A 497 44.32 13.98 -5.90
C GLY A 497 44.38 12.59 -6.53
N LYS A 498 45.01 11.60 -5.88
CA LYS A 498 45.04 10.21 -6.37
C LYS A 498 43.86 9.41 -5.84
N LEU A 499 43.37 8.48 -6.65
CA LEU A 499 42.32 7.54 -6.23
C LEU A 499 42.78 6.78 -4.98
N LYS A 500 41.92 6.73 -3.95
CA LYS A 500 42.11 5.89 -2.79
C LYS A 500 41.97 4.40 -3.22
N PRO A 501 42.80 3.51 -2.65
CA PRO A 501 42.82 2.10 -3.02
C PRO A 501 41.51 1.38 -2.73
#